data_AF-A0A6J6DH81-F1
#
_entry.id   AF-A0A6J6DH81-F1
#
_cell.length_a   1.000
_cell.length_b   1.000
_cell.length_c   1.000
_cell.angle_alpha   90.00
_cell.angle_beta   90.00
_cell.angle_gamma   90.00
#
_symmetry.space_group_name_H-M   'P 1'
#
loop_
_entity.id
_entity.type
_entity.pdbx_description
1 polymer ?
#
loop_
_entity_poly.entity_id
_entity_poly.type
_entity_poly.pdbx_seq_one_letter_code
_entity_poly.pdbx_strand_id
1 'polypeptide(L)'
;MARMELSPQAVAAATFKTVKRGYDPDEVRAYLIEVSAALEASHQQATAMEARARAAIAKLQDATQQAQQAAQHTGPVPVVAAPTVAAEDAEAISRTLLLAQRTADATVAEARAQAVAITEQAQTDASTVTASAKREAAAALEQARAEAARVLDEARSEATRAKSEQHLRAEAEVRELQLRRESLVADLDTLERHAARQRERIREAAEALSRLAQDVPADDERPVLTAADPAAPGTTDPATAAPAATLTNGERTGSHLLAPPVGGSLLGTGPVTGQVPLQPGVEPLVSPRPTSAEEVRSMWAEAERAEREARSAAPTKDDPTPVEGVIGLDESTPTEGIAR
;
A
#
# COMPACT_ATOMS: atom_id res chain seq x y z
N MET A 1 -2.58 37.33 -25.30
CA MET A 1 -3.05 35.93 -25.14
C MET A 1 -3.27 35.71 -23.66
N ALA A 2 -4.50 35.40 -23.25
CA ALA A 2 -4.80 35.12 -21.84
C ALA A 2 -3.98 33.89 -21.41
N ARG A 3 -3.10 34.06 -20.42
CA ARG A 3 -2.45 32.93 -19.78
C ARG A 3 -3.56 32.03 -19.23
N MET A 4 -3.47 30.75 -19.54
CA MET A 4 -4.30 29.74 -18.91
C MET A 4 -3.87 29.71 -17.44
N GLU A 5 -4.57 30.46 -16.59
CA GLU A 5 -4.35 30.47 -15.14
C GLU A 5 -4.81 29.10 -14.61
N LEU A 6 -3.89 28.13 -14.58
CA LEU A 6 -4.12 26.88 -13.85
C LEU A 6 -4.21 27.23 -12.36
N SER A 7 -5.43 27.29 -11.83
CA SER A 7 -5.60 27.42 -10.39
C SER A 7 -5.23 26.09 -9.72
N PRO A 8 -4.56 26.10 -8.55
CA PRO A 8 -4.21 24.87 -7.82
C PRO A 8 -5.41 23.94 -7.59
N GLN A 9 -6.57 24.52 -7.32
CA GLN A 9 -7.84 23.81 -7.15
C GLN A 9 -8.34 23.15 -8.45
N ALA A 10 -8.16 23.81 -9.61
CA ALA A 10 -8.53 23.24 -10.90
C ALA A 10 -7.65 22.04 -11.29
N VAL A 11 -6.39 22.03 -10.86
CA VAL A 11 -5.48 20.89 -11.09
C VAL A 11 -5.87 19.69 -10.21
N ALA A 12 -6.17 19.92 -8.93
CA ALA A 12 -6.59 18.86 -8.01
C ALA A 12 -7.96 18.24 -8.38
N ALA A 13 -8.88 19.05 -8.93
CA ALA A 13 -10.21 18.59 -9.33
C ALA A 13 -10.26 18.02 -10.77
N ALA A 14 -9.14 17.95 -11.48
CA ALA A 14 -9.10 17.44 -12.85
C ALA A 14 -9.45 15.94 -12.89
N THR A 15 -10.38 15.56 -13.77
CA THR A 15 -10.79 14.16 -13.98
C THR A 15 -10.48 13.71 -15.40
N PHE A 16 -10.01 12.47 -15.53
CA PHE A 16 -9.61 11.90 -16.82
C PHE A 16 -10.47 10.68 -17.17
N LYS A 17 -10.61 10.43 -18.48
CA LYS A 17 -11.30 9.23 -18.98
C LYS A 17 -10.41 8.01 -18.76
N THR A 18 -10.98 6.92 -18.25
CA THR A 18 -10.28 5.64 -18.07
C THR A 18 -10.29 4.84 -19.38
N VAL A 19 -9.15 4.22 -19.71
CA VAL A 19 -8.95 3.44 -20.95
C VAL A 19 -8.43 2.05 -20.58
N LYS A 20 -8.73 1.02 -21.38
CA LYS A 20 -8.42 -0.41 -21.11
C LYS A 20 -6.92 -0.68 -20.83
N ARG A 21 -6.04 0.19 -21.33
CA ARG A 21 -4.62 0.25 -20.96
C ARG A 21 -4.29 1.71 -20.70
N GLY A 22 -3.91 2.05 -19.48
CA GLY A 22 -3.65 3.43 -19.07
C GLY A 22 -2.99 3.47 -17.70
N TYR A 23 -2.66 4.69 -17.26
CA TYR A 23 -2.14 4.96 -15.93
C TYR A 23 -3.19 4.65 -14.86
N ASP A 24 -2.73 4.25 -13.67
CA ASP A 24 -3.59 4.00 -12.53
C ASP A 24 -4.26 5.33 -12.09
N PRO A 25 -5.60 5.40 -12.06
CA PRO A 25 -6.30 6.63 -11.69
C PRO A 25 -6.01 7.09 -10.26
N ASP A 26 -5.63 6.19 -9.34
CA ASP A 26 -5.31 6.56 -7.96
C ASP A 26 -3.90 7.18 -7.84
N GLU A 27 -2.93 6.65 -8.59
CA GLU A 27 -1.58 7.22 -8.67
C GLU A 27 -1.62 8.61 -9.34
N VAL A 28 -2.41 8.77 -10.41
CA VAL A 28 -2.60 10.07 -11.07
C VAL A 28 -3.26 11.08 -10.14
N ARG A 29 -4.24 10.66 -9.32
CA ARG A 29 -4.86 11.53 -8.30
C ARG A 29 -3.85 11.96 -7.23
N ALA A 30 -3.02 11.05 -6.73
CA ALA A 30 -1.97 11.38 -5.77
C ALA A 30 -0.97 12.40 -6.35
N TYR A 31 -0.56 12.20 -7.60
CA TYR A 31 0.32 13.13 -8.32
C TYR A 31 -0.32 14.50 -8.52
N LEU A 32 -1.60 14.58 -8.90
CA LEU A 32 -2.31 15.86 -9.04
C LEU A 32 -2.40 16.63 -7.72
N ILE A 33 -2.58 15.93 -6.59
CA ILE A 33 -2.56 16.54 -5.26
C ILE A 33 -1.18 17.13 -4.97
N GLU A 34 -0.11 16.37 -5.22
CA GLU A 34 1.27 16.84 -5.03
C GLU A 34 1.60 18.07 -5.91
N VAL A 35 1.24 18.01 -7.19
CA VAL A 35 1.44 19.14 -8.13
C VAL A 35 0.61 20.36 -7.70
N SER A 36 -0.62 20.16 -7.23
CA SER A 36 -1.44 21.27 -6.73
C SER A 36 -0.82 21.92 -5.49
N ALA A 37 -0.25 21.13 -4.58
CA ALA A 37 0.43 21.63 -3.38
C ALA A 37 1.73 22.38 -3.75
N ALA A 38 2.51 21.86 -4.70
CA ALA A 38 3.72 22.52 -5.20
C ALA A 38 3.40 23.85 -5.90
N LEU A 39 2.31 23.90 -6.67
CA LEU A 39 1.87 25.12 -7.35
C LEU A 39 1.38 26.17 -6.35
N GLU A 40 0.61 25.76 -5.34
CA GLU A 40 0.18 26.62 -4.23
C GLU A 40 1.39 27.19 -3.47
N ALA A 41 2.37 26.36 -3.14
CA ALA A 41 3.61 26.80 -2.49
C ALA A 41 4.40 27.80 -3.35
N SER A 42 4.49 27.58 -4.66
CA SER A 42 5.13 28.51 -5.60
C SER A 42 4.39 29.85 -5.68
N HIS A 43 3.06 29.82 -5.69
CA HIS A 43 2.23 31.04 -5.71
C HIS A 43 2.37 31.85 -4.41
N GLN A 44 2.41 31.17 -3.26
CA GLN A 44 2.67 31.79 -1.96
C GLN A 44 4.07 32.39 -1.90
N GLN A 45 5.08 31.70 -2.44
CA GLN A 45 6.44 32.21 -2.53
C GLN A 45 6.54 33.46 -3.42
N ALA A 46 5.86 33.47 -4.57
CA ALA A 46 5.81 34.64 -5.45
C ALA A 46 5.14 35.84 -4.77
N THR A 47 4.02 35.61 -4.10
CA THR A 47 3.30 36.66 -3.34
C THR A 47 4.16 37.20 -2.18
N ALA A 48 4.88 36.32 -1.48
CA ALA A 48 5.78 36.70 -0.40
C ALA A 48 6.99 37.51 -0.91
N MET A 49 7.54 37.14 -2.07
CA MET A 49 8.62 37.90 -2.74
C MET A 49 8.13 39.28 -3.18
N GLU A 50 6.93 39.38 -3.75
CA GLU A 50 6.35 40.66 -4.16
C GLU A 50 6.05 41.56 -2.95
N ALA A 51 5.51 41.00 -1.86
CA ALA A 51 5.28 41.74 -0.61
C ALA A 51 6.60 42.26 -0.01
N ARG A 52 7.66 41.44 -0.02
CA ARG A 52 9.00 41.84 0.43
C ARG A 52 9.60 42.92 -0.46
N ALA A 53 9.44 42.82 -1.78
CA ALA A 53 9.90 43.84 -2.72
C ALA A 53 9.18 45.18 -2.50
N ARG A 54 7.85 45.16 -2.31
CA ARG A 54 7.08 46.37 -1.97
C ARG A 54 7.52 46.98 -0.64
N ALA A 55 7.76 46.17 0.39
CA ALA A 55 8.25 46.64 1.67
C ALA A 55 9.66 47.24 1.58
N ALA A 56 10.54 46.67 0.74
CA ALA A 56 11.88 47.21 0.50
C ALA A 56 11.81 48.56 -0.24
N ILE A 57 10.93 48.70 -1.22
CA ILE A 57 10.72 49.97 -1.94
C ILE A 57 10.19 51.05 -1.00
N ALA A 58 9.23 50.73 -0.13
CA ALA A 58 8.72 51.68 0.87
C ALA A 58 9.82 52.17 1.82
N LYS A 59 10.65 51.25 2.34
CA LYS A 59 11.80 51.61 3.20
C LYS A 59 12.81 52.51 2.49
N LEU A 60 13.05 52.29 1.20
CA LEU A 60 13.93 53.15 0.41
C LEU A 60 13.33 54.55 0.21
N GLN A 61 12.02 54.65 -0.03
CA GLN A 61 11.33 55.94 -0.13
C GLN A 61 11.39 56.71 1.19
N ASP A 62 11.17 56.04 2.33
CA ASP A 62 11.27 56.67 3.65
C ASP A 62 12.69 57.17 3.95
N ALA A 63 13.72 56.38 3.65
CA ALA A 63 15.12 56.79 3.79
C ALA A 63 15.47 57.98 2.89
N THR A 64 14.93 58.01 1.67
CA THR A 64 15.14 59.12 0.72
C THR A 64 14.44 60.40 1.19
N GLN A 65 13.23 60.30 1.76
CA GLN A 65 12.53 61.44 2.36
C GLN A 65 13.25 61.98 3.59
N GLN A 66 13.80 61.11 4.46
CA GLN A 66 14.63 61.53 5.60
C GLN A 66 15.90 62.26 5.15
N ALA A 67 16.57 61.78 4.10
CA ALA A 67 17.73 62.46 3.52
C ALA A 67 17.35 63.83 2.91
N GLN A 68 16.19 63.94 2.25
CA GLN A 68 15.70 65.21 1.72
C GLN A 68 15.28 66.19 2.82
N GLN A 69 14.68 65.72 3.92
CA GLN A 69 14.35 66.55 5.08
C GLN A 69 15.62 67.04 5.80
N ALA A 70 16.64 66.19 5.94
CA ALA A 70 17.95 66.59 6.44
C ALA A 70 18.63 67.64 5.54
N ALA A 71 18.47 67.52 4.22
CA ALA A 71 18.96 68.52 3.25
C ALA A 71 18.14 69.83 3.24
N GLN A 72 16.85 69.79 3.59
CA GLN A 72 16.01 70.99 3.72
C GLN A 72 16.27 71.78 5.01
N HIS A 73 16.96 71.19 5.99
CA HIS A 73 17.43 71.89 7.20
C HIS A 73 18.82 72.52 7.03
N THR A 74 19.52 72.19 5.94
CA THR A 74 20.68 72.95 5.46
C THR A 74 20.23 73.95 4.41
N GLY A 75 19.82 75.14 4.85
CA GLY A 75 19.40 76.23 3.97
C GLY A 75 20.46 76.63 2.93
N PRO A 76 20.06 77.27 1.82
CA PRO A 76 20.96 77.67 0.75
C PRO A 76 21.97 78.71 1.27
N VAL A 77 23.24 78.31 1.32
CA VAL A 77 24.36 79.23 1.62
C VAL A 77 24.48 80.21 0.45
N PRO A 78 24.52 81.53 0.68
CA PRO A 78 24.64 82.52 -0.38
C PRO A 78 26.01 82.38 -1.05
N VAL A 79 26.01 82.39 -2.39
CA VAL A 79 27.23 82.49 -3.20
C VAL A 79 27.80 83.89 -3.00
N VAL A 80 28.72 84.02 -2.04
CA VAL A 80 29.52 85.24 -1.84
C VAL A 80 30.71 85.19 -2.80
N ALA A 81 30.93 86.34 -3.44
CA ALA A 81 31.99 86.63 -4.39
C ALA A 81 33.37 86.15 -3.93
N ALA A 82 34.18 85.74 -4.91
CA ALA A 82 35.57 85.32 -4.74
C ALA A 82 36.38 86.34 -3.91
N PRO A 83 36.98 85.93 -2.78
CA PRO A 83 37.97 86.73 -2.10
C PRO A 83 39.30 86.59 -2.86
N THR A 84 39.98 87.70 -3.09
CA THR A 84 41.42 87.68 -3.36
C THR A 84 42.10 87.21 -2.10
N VAL A 85 42.40 85.90 -2.03
CA VAL A 85 43.08 85.26 -0.90
C VAL A 85 44.43 85.93 -0.67
N ALA A 86 44.64 86.43 0.55
CA ALA A 86 45.96 86.78 1.03
C ALA A 86 46.80 85.49 1.17
N ALA A 87 48.11 85.58 0.99
CA ALA A 87 49.01 84.41 0.96
C ALA A 87 48.91 83.51 2.21
N GLU A 88 48.53 84.07 3.36
CA GLU A 88 48.35 83.34 4.63
C GLU A 88 47.10 82.41 4.63
N ASP A 89 46.02 82.79 3.93
CA ASP A 89 44.81 81.97 3.81
C ASP A 89 45.05 80.76 2.90
N ALA A 90 45.85 80.92 1.84
CA ALA A 90 46.24 79.82 0.96
C ALA A 90 47.06 78.75 1.70
N GLU A 91 47.96 79.16 2.61
CA GLU A 91 48.70 78.23 3.46
C GLU A 91 47.79 77.51 4.47
N ALA A 92 46.86 78.20 5.11
CA ALA A 92 45.90 77.60 6.04
C ALA A 92 44.98 76.57 5.34
N ILE A 93 44.49 76.90 4.13
CA ILE A 93 43.70 75.99 3.29
C ILE A 93 44.53 74.75 2.92
N SER A 94 45.79 74.93 2.51
CA SER A 94 46.66 73.81 2.14
C SER A 94 46.93 72.85 3.31
N ARG A 95 47.20 73.36 4.53
CA ARG A 95 47.36 72.52 5.73
C ARG A 95 46.09 71.77 6.08
N THR A 96 44.93 72.42 5.92
CA THR A 96 43.63 71.82 6.21
C THR A 96 43.29 70.72 5.21
N LEU A 97 43.55 70.94 3.91
CA LEU A 97 43.40 69.92 2.88
C LEU A 97 44.32 68.72 3.12
N LEU A 98 45.56 68.97 3.55
CA LEU A 98 46.51 67.89 3.82
C LEU A 98 46.10 67.08 5.06
N LEU A 99 45.57 67.73 6.10
CA LEU A 99 44.96 67.04 7.24
C LEU A 99 43.73 66.23 6.81
N ALA A 100 42.84 66.82 6.02
CA ALA A 100 41.63 66.17 5.52
C ALA A 100 41.97 64.96 4.63
N GLN A 101 42.98 65.09 3.75
CA GLN A 101 43.50 64.00 2.94
C GLN A 101 44.04 62.88 3.84
N ARG A 102 44.84 63.21 4.86
CA ARG A 102 45.36 62.22 5.80
C ARG A 102 44.26 61.51 6.58
N THR A 103 43.21 62.22 6.99
CA THR A 103 42.04 61.60 7.64
C THR A 103 41.21 60.75 6.68
N ALA A 104 41.10 61.14 5.41
CA ALA A 104 40.46 60.35 4.38
C ALA A 104 41.24 59.06 4.11
N ASP A 105 42.56 59.15 3.97
CA ASP A 105 43.42 57.98 3.76
C ASP A 105 43.40 57.03 4.97
N ALA A 106 43.37 57.58 6.19
CA ALA A 106 43.23 56.80 7.42
C ALA A 106 41.88 56.07 7.50
N THR A 107 40.77 56.75 7.18
CA THR A 107 39.44 56.12 7.19
C THR A 107 39.28 55.08 6.08
N VAL A 108 39.88 55.30 4.90
CA VAL A 108 39.92 54.29 3.82
C VAL A 108 40.73 53.07 4.24
N ALA A 109 41.88 53.26 4.90
CA ALA A 109 42.70 52.16 5.40
C ALA A 109 41.94 51.34 6.47
N GLU A 110 41.26 52.01 7.40
CA GLU A 110 40.45 51.36 8.43
C GLU A 110 39.26 50.61 7.82
N ALA A 111 38.52 51.23 6.89
CA ALA A 111 37.41 50.59 6.21
C ALA A 111 37.85 49.35 5.41
N ARG A 112 39.03 49.39 4.78
CA ARG A 112 39.63 48.22 4.10
C ARG A 112 40.00 47.12 5.08
N ALA A 113 40.62 47.45 6.21
CA ALA A 113 40.95 46.47 7.24
C ALA A 113 39.69 45.81 7.83
N GLN A 114 38.66 46.60 8.10
CA GLN A 114 37.36 46.09 8.56
C GLN A 114 36.70 45.20 7.50
N ALA A 115 36.73 45.58 6.23
CA ALA A 115 36.19 44.76 5.14
C ALA A 115 36.90 43.40 5.05
N VAL A 116 38.23 43.38 5.13
CA VAL A 116 39.00 42.12 5.15
C VAL A 116 38.60 41.25 6.34
N ALA A 117 38.56 41.83 7.55
CA ALA A 117 38.16 41.09 8.76
C ALA A 117 36.74 40.51 8.65
N ILE A 118 35.79 41.26 8.10
CA ILE A 118 34.42 40.77 7.87
C ILE A 118 34.43 39.62 6.85
N THR A 119 35.21 39.72 5.78
CA THR A 119 35.28 38.65 4.77
C THR A 119 35.92 37.37 5.32
N GLU A 120 36.98 37.48 6.13
CA GLU A 120 37.63 36.32 6.76
C GLU A 120 36.70 35.65 7.78
N GLN A 121 35.98 36.45 8.59
CA GLN A 121 34.99 35.95 9.51
C GLN A 121 33.84 35.26 8.77
N ALA A 122 33.30 35.88 7.72
CA ALA A 122 32.23 35.30 6.92
C ALA A 122 32.66 34.00 6.23
N GLN A 123 33.91 33.91 5.75
CA GLN A 123 34.46 32.68 5.17
C GLN A 123 34.60 31.58 6.22
N THR A 124 35.06 31.92 7.42
CA THR A 124 35.17 30.97 8.54
C THR A 124 33.79 30.47 8.94
N ASP A 125 32.82 31.36 9.12
CA ASP A 125 31.45 31.01 9.46
C ASP A 125 30.79 30.15 8.37
N ALA A 126 30.98 30.50 7.10
CA ALA A 126 30.50 29.69 5.99
C ALA A 126 31.14 28.29 5.98
N SER A 127 32.43 28.18 6.25
CA SER A 127 33.13 26.88 6.31
C SER A 127 32.63 26.02 7.47
N THR A 128 32.34 26.61 8.63
CA THR A 128 31.84 25.89 9.80
C THR A 128 30.41 25.41 9.60
N VAL A 129 29.53 26.27 9.05
CA VAL A 129 28.14 25.92 8.73
C VAL A 129 28.06 24.83 7.66
N THR A 130 28.90 24.92 6.63
CA THR A 130 28.93 23.86 5.60
C THR A 130 29.47 22.54 6.16
N ALA A 131 30.45 22.58 7.06
CA ALA A 131 30.96 21.38 7.73
C ALA A 131 29.97 20.78 8.74
N SER A 132 29.18 21.58 9.46
CA SER A 132 28.11 21.07 10.33
C SER A 132 26.98 20.47 9.51
N ALA A 133 26.50 21.18 8.47
CA ALA A 133 25.44 20.69 7.59
C ALA A 133 25.82 19.37 6.91
N LYS A 134 27.08 19.22 6.45
CA LYS A 134 27.57 17.95 5.89
C LYS A 134 27.57 16.81 6.92
N ARG A 135 27.96 17.09 8.17
CA ARG A 135 27.96 16.08 9.25
C ARG A 135 26.55 15.67 9.62
N GLU A 136 25.63 16.62 9.73
CA GLU A 136 24.22 16.35 10.01
C GLU A 136 23.56 15.55 8.87
N ALA A 137 23.82 15.92 7.62
CA ALA A 137 23.33 15.16 6.47
C ALA A 137 23.88 13.73 6.44
N ALA A 138 25.17 13.54 6.75
CA ALA A 138 25.78 12.20 6.84
C ALA A 138 25.16 11.37 7.97
N ALA A 139 24.93 11.97 9.15
CA ALA A 139 24.30 11.31 10.28
C ALA A 139 22.84 10.93 9.97
N ALA A 140 22.07 11.81 9.33
CA ALA A 140 20.70 11.54 8.92
C ALA A 140 20.63 10.41 7.89
N LEU A 141 21.55 10.36 6.92
CA LEU A 141 21.63 9.26 5.96
C LEU A 141 21.97 7.93 6.63
N GLU A 142 22.88 7.92 7.59
CA GLU A 142 23.23 6.71 8.33
C GLU A 142 22.07 6.22 9.19
N GLN A 143 21.35 7.13 9.85
CA GLN A 143 20.15 6.80 10.59
C GLN A 143 19.06 6.22 9.66
N ALA A 144 18.80 6.86 8.52
CA ALA A 144 17.83 6.36 7.55
C ALA A 144 18.19 4.97 7.02
N ARG A 145 19.49 4.70 6.78
CA ARG A 145 19.98 3.37 6.38
C ARG A 145 19.80 2.34 7.50
N ALA A 146 20.11 2.69 8.74
CA ALA A 146 19.93 1.80 9.88
C ALA A 146 18.45 1.46 10.12
N GLU A 147 17.56 2.45 9.98
CA GLU A 147 16.12 2.25 10.06
C GLU A 147 15.61 1.37 8.91
N ALA A 148 16.03 1.64 7.67
CA ALA A 148 15.67 0.80 6.52
C ALA A 148 16.14 -0.65 6.70
N ALA A 149 17.37 -0.86 7.19
CA ALA A 149 17.89 -2.19 7.49
C ALA A 149 17.05 -2.91 8.55
N ARG A 150 16.66 -2.23 9.64
CA ARG A 150 15.79 -2.79 10.68
C ARG A 150 14.42 -3.19 10.13
N VAL A 151 13.81 -2.35 9.29
CA VAL A 151 12.51 -2.65 8.67
C VAL A 151 12.62 -3.86 7.75
N LEU A 152 13.69 -3.96 6.96
CA LEU A 152 13.92 -5.12 6.09
C LEU A 152 14.14 -6.42 6.87
N ASP A 153 14.91 -6.36 7.97
CA ASP A 153 15.13 -7.51 8.83
C ASP A 153 13.85 -7.97 9.53
N GLU A 154 13.04 -7.04 10.04
CA GLU A 154 11.74 -7.38 10.64
C GLU A 154 10.81 -8.01 9.59
N ALA A 155 10.64 -7.37 8.43
CA ALA A 155 9.80 -7.87 7.34
C ALA A 155 10.26 -9.26 6.86
N ARG A 156 11.58 -9.50 6.81
CA ARG A 156 12.14 -10.82 6.48
C ARG A 156 11.81 -11.84 7.58
N SER A 157 11.94 -11.48 8.85
CA SER A 157 11.62 -12.36 9.96
C SER A 157 10.13 -12.72 9.98
N GLU A 158 9.25 -11.74 9.77
CA GLU A 158 7.80 -11.93 9.65
C GLU A 158 7.45 -12.81 8.45
N ALA A 159 8.05 -12.59 7.28
CA ALA A 159 7.83 -13.42 6.11
C ALA A 159 8.24 -14.88 6.36
N THR A 160 9.36 -15.12 7.03
CA THR A 160 9.77 -16.49 7.39
C THR A 160 8.81 -17.14 8.39
N ARG A 161 8.33 -16.39 9.39
CA ARG A 161 7.33 -16.87 10.36
C ARG A 161 6.02 -17.20 9.67
N ALA A 162 5.47 -16.28 8.88
CA ALA A 162 4.22 -16.47 8.14
C ALA A 162 4.31 -17.68 7.19
N LYS A 163 5.42 -17.83 6.48
CA LYS A 163 5.67 -19.00 5.63
C LYS A 163 5.70 -20.29 6.45
N SER A 164 6.39 -20.31 7.59
CA SER A 164 6.45 -21.49 8.45
C SER A 164 5.07 -21.87 9.01
N GLU A 165 4.26 -20.90 9.40
CA GLU A 165 2.89 -21.12 9.86
C GLU A 165 2.01 -21.68 8.74
N GLN A 166 2.12 -21.15 7.53
CA GLN A 166 1.40 -21.67 6.37
C GLN A 166 1.80 -23.11 6.06
N HIS A 167 3.08 -23.46 6.13
CA HIS A 167 3.54 -24.84 5.97
C HIS A 167 2.96 -25.76 7.05
N LEU A 168 2.99 -25.34 8.31
CA LEU A 168 2.42 -26.13 9.42
C LEU A 168 0.90 -26.33 9.27
N ARG A 169 0.17 -25.30 8.81
CA ARG A 169 -1.28 -25.41 8.52
C ARG A 169 -1.54 -26.38 7.38
N ALA A 170 -0.82 -26.25 6.26
CA ALA A 170 -0.95 -27.15 5.12
C ALA A 170 -0.62 -28.61 5.50
N GLU A 171 0.43 -28.83 6.30
CA GLU A 171 0.75 -30.17 6.79
C GLU A 171 -0.34 -30.73 7.72
N ALA A 172 -0.94 -29.90 8.57
CA ALA A 172 -2.04 -30.32 9.44
C ALA A 172 -3.27 -30.73 8.62
N GLU A 173 -3.64 -29.94 7.61
CA GLU A 173 -4.74 -30.27 6.68
C GLU A 173 -4.47 -31.57 5.91
N VAL A 174 -3.23 -31.77 5.43
CA VAL A 174 -2.85 -33.03 4.76
C VAL A 174 -3.00 -34.22 5.70
N ARG A 175 -2.56 -34.09 6.96
CA ARG A 175 -2.73 -35.15 7.98
C ARG A 175 -4.21 -35.43 8.26
N GLU A 176 -5.04 -34.40 8.36
CA GLU A 176 -6.49 -34.57 8.54
C GLU A 176 -7.11 -35.31 7.35
N LEU A 177 -6.76 -34.93 6.12
CA LEU A 177 -7.24 -35.59 4.91
C LEU A 177 -6.76 -37.05 4.82
N GLN A 178 -5.53 -37.34 5.27
CA GLN A 178 -5.01 -38.70 5.35
C GLN A 178 -5.80 -39.54 6.36
N LEU A 179 -6.05 -39.03 7.57
CA LEU A 179 -6.88 -39.71 8.57
C LEU A 179 -8.31 -39.94 8.05
N ARG A 180 -8.88 -38.95 7.35
CA ARG A 180 -10.21 -39.09 6.75
C ARG A 180 -10.22 -40.14 5.65
N ARG A 181 -9.19 -40.18 4.80
CA ARG A 181 -9.01 -41.21 3.77
C ARG A 181 -8.91 -42.60 4.39
N GLU A 182 -8.12 -42.76 5.44
CA GLU A 182 -7.97 -44.05 6.14
C GLU A 182 -9.30 -44.53 6.73
N SER A 183 -10.05 -43.65 7.37
CA SER A 183 -11.41 -43.94 7.85
C SER A 183 -12.32 -44.39 6.71
N LEU A 184 -12.35 -43.66 5.59
CA LEU A 184 -13.19 -44.01 4.45
C LEU A 184 -12.78 -45.35 3.82
N VAL A 185 -11.49 -45.66 3.76
CA VAL A 185 -11.02 -46.97 3.30
C VAL A 185 -11.48 -48.09 4.24
N ALA A 186 -11.41 -47.89 5.55
CA ALA A 186 -11.92 -48.86 6.53
C ALA A 186 -13.45 -49.05 6.43
N ASP A 187 -14.19 -47.97 6.17
CA ASP A 187 -15.65 -48.01 5.96
C ASP A 187 -16.00 -48.77 4.68
N LEU A 188 -15.29 -48.51 3.57
CA LEU A 188 -15.45 -49.23 2.30
C LEU A 188 -15.20 -50.74 2.49
N ASP A 189 -14.11 -51.10 3.16
CA ASP A 189 -13.76 -52.49 3.43
C ASP A 189 -14.85 -53.19 4.28
N THR A 190 -15.46 -52.47 5.21
CA THR A 190 -16.59 -52.96 6.01
C THR A 190 -17.85 -53.17 5.16
N LEU A 191 -18.16 -52.23 4.26
CA LEU A 191 -19.28 -52.35 3.32
C LEU A 191 -19.08 -53.50 2.32
N GLU A 192 -17.86 -53.69 1.80
CA GLU A 192 -17.53 -54.80 0.91
C GLU A 192 -17.71 -56.14 1.60
N ARG A 193 -17.20 -56.28 2.84
CA ARG A 193 -17.42 -57.48 3.66
C ARG A 193 -18.90 -57.73 3.93
N HIS A 194 -19.68 -56.68 4.21
CA HIS A 194 -21.12 -56.79 4.39
C HIS A 194 -21.82 -57.26 3.10
N ALA A 195 -21.51 -56.65 1.96
CA ALA A 195 -22.09 -56.99 0.66
C ALA A 195 -21.75 -58.44 0.26
N ALA A 196 -20.50 -58.88 0.47
CA ALA A 196 -20.09 -60.26 0.25
C ALA A 196 -20.91 -61.23 1.12
N ARG A 197 -21.11 -60.91 2.40
CA ARG A 197 -21.93 -61.72 3.31
C ARG A 197 -23.39 -61.79 2.87
N GLN A 198 -23.99 -60.68 2.41
CA GLN A 198 -25.36 -60.70 1.89
C GLN A 198 -25.48 -61.54 0.62
N ARG A 199 -24.51 -61.45 -0.29
CA ARG A 199 -24.48 -62.30 -1.49
C ARG A 199 -24.43 -63.77 -1.13
N GLU A 200 -23.62 -64.13 -0.15
CA GLU A 200 -23.52 -65.52 0.30
C GLU A 200 -24.83 -66.02 0.92
N ARG A 201 -25.44 -65.23 1.81
CA ARG A 201 -26.77 -65.55 2.36
C ARG A 201 -27.84 -65.75 1.29
N ILE A 202 -27.82 -64.94 0.23
CA ILE A 202 -28.75 -65.08 -0.91
C ILE A 202 -28.46 -66.39 -1.67
N ARG A 203 -27.19 -66.75 -1.88
CA ARG A 203 -26.82 -68.03 -2.52
C ARG A 203 -27.27 -69.22 -1.69
N GLU A 204 -26.95 -69.23 -0.39
CA GLU A 204 -27.37 -70.28 0.54
C GLU A 204 -28.90 -70.43 0.56
N ALA A 205 -29.64 -69.32 0.61
CA ALA A 205 -31.10 -69.35 0.56
C ALA A 205 -31.63 -69.88 -0.80
N ALA A 206 -31.02 -69.48 -1.91
CA ALA A 206 -31.38 -69.97 -3.24
C ALA A 206 -31.09 -71.47 -3.39
N GLU A 207 -29.96 -71.96 -2.87
CA GLU A 207 -29.63 -73.39 -2.84
C GLU A 207 -30.60 -74.17 -1.96
N ALA A 208 -30.95 -73.66 -0.79
CA ALA A 208 -31.94 -74.30 0.10
C ALA A 208 -33.31 -74.41 -0.58
N LEU A 209 -33.78 -73.34 -1.24
CA LEU A 209 -35.01 -73.35 -2.02
C LEU A 209 -34.93 -74.32 -3.21
N SER A 210 -33.79 -74.41 -3.89
CA SER A 210 -33.59 -75.36 -4.99
C SER A 210 -33.64 -76.80 -4.52
N ARG A 211 -33.06 -77.12 -3.35
CA ARG A 211 -33.14 -78.46 -2.75
C ARG A 211 -34.59 -78.79 -2.40
N LEU A 212 -35.29 -77.87 -1.74
CA LEU A 212 -36.72 -78.03 -1.41
C LEU A 212 -37.58 -78.26 -2.66
N ALA A 213 -37.28 -77.57 -3.77
CA ALA A 213 -37.98 -77.76 -5.04
C ALA A 213 -37.66 -79.11 -5.73
N GLN A 214 -36.47 -79.66 -5.55
CA GLN A 214 -36.06 -80.96 -6.09
C GLN A 214 -36.59 -82.14 -5.26
N ASP A 215 -36.72 -81.96 -3.94
CA ASP A 215 -37.22 -82.96 -2.99
C ASP A 215 -38.76 -83.04 -2.97
N VAL A 216 -39.48 -82.35 -3.86
CA VAL A 216 -40.95 -82.46 -3.99
C VAL A 216 -41.29 -83.85 -4.53
N PRO A 217 -41.93 -84.73 -3.74
CA PRO A 217 -42.33 -86.04 -4.21
C PRO A 217 -43.36 -85.88 -5.34
N ALA A 218 -43.21 -86.67 -6.40
CA ALA A 218 -44.19 -86.76 -7.47
C ALA A 218 -45.41 -87.55 -6.99
N ASP A 219 -46.18 -86.99 -6.04
CA ASP A 219 -47.44 -87.56 -5.58
C ASP A 219 -48.57 -86.50 -5.62
N ASP A 220 -49.68 -86.93 -6.19
CA ASP A 220 -50.82 -86.20 -6.74
C ASP A 220 -51.79 -85.57 -5.71
N GLU A 221 -51.36 -85.33 -4.46
CA GLU A 221 -52.25 -84.84 -3.41
C GLU A 221 -52.23 -83.32 -3.26
N ARG A 222 -53.14 -82.66 -3.96
CA ARG A 222 -53.46 -81.23 -3.76
C ARG A 222 -53.95 -81.00 -2.31
N PRO A 223 -53.28 -80.17 -1.50
CA PRO A 223 -53.78 -79.86 -0.17
C PRO A 223 -55.04 -78.99 -0.29
N VAL A 224 -56.15 -79.47 0.26
CA VAL A 224 -57.40 -78.72 0.36
C VAL A 224 -57.21 -77.66 1.44
N LEU A 225 -57.13 -76.39 1.03
CA LEU A 225 -57.12 -75.27 1.96
C LEU A 225 -58.51 -75.17 2.62
N THR A 226 -58.63 -75.64 3.85
CA THR A 226 -59.78 -75.33 4.72
C THR A 226 -59.77 -73.84 5.01
N ALA A 227 -60.67 -73.11 4.37
CA ALA A 227 -61.06 -71.78 4.79
C ALA A 227 -61.81 -71.91 6.13
N ALA A 228 -61.22 -71.44 7.22
CA ALA A 228 -61.94 -71.22 8.46
C ALA A 228 -62.61 -69.84 8.38
N ASP A 229 -63.94 -69.83 8.25
CA ASP A 229 -64.77 -68.63 8.33
C ASP A 229 -65.41 -68.51 9.75
N PRO A 230 -65.65 -67.29 10.28
CA PRO A 230 -65.80 -67.01 11.71
C PRO A 230 -67.27 -66.81 12.15
N ALA A 231 -67.65 -67.35 13.32
CA ALA A 231 -68.77 -66.91 14.18
C ALA A 231 -68.96 -67.94 15.32
N ALA A 232 -69.32 -67.67 16.58
CA ALA A 232 -69.63 -66.49 17.39
C ALA A 232 -69.86 -67.02 18.87
N PRO A 233 -70.63 -66.37 19.76
CA PRO A 233 -70.22 -65.38 20.76
C PRO A 233 -70.38 -65.88 22.23
N GLY A 234 -69.73 -65.20 23.18
CA GLY A 234 -69.88 -65.47 24.62
C GLY A 234 -69.68 -64.21 25.46
N THR A 235 -70.79 -63.52 25.71
CA THR A 235 -70.96 -62.27 26.44
C THR A 235 -70.86 -62.44 27.95
N THR A 236 -70.01 -61.67 28.63
CA THR A 236 -70.31 -61.13 29.97
C THR A 236 -69.73 -59.73 30.10
N ASP A 237 -70.62 -58.75 30.16
CA ASP A 237 -70.43 -57.45 30.81
C ASP A 237 -71.76 -57.15 31.52
N PRO A 238 -71.79 -56.46 32.68
CA PRO A 238 -71.83 -55.00 32.56
C PRO A 238 -71.18 -54.18 33.68
N ALA A 239 -70.73 -52.99 33.26
CA ALA A 239 -70.96 -51.67 33.86
C ALA A 239 -69.98 -51.11 34.90
N THR A 240 -69.22 -50.09 34.49
CA THR A 240 -69.38 -48.71 34.98
C THR A 240 -68.97 -47.72 33.88
N ALA A 241 -69.72 -46.63 33.77
CA ALA A 241 -69.90 -45.78 32.59
C ALA A 241 -68.83 -44.68 32.36
N ALA A 242 -68.79 -44.27 31.09
CA ALA A 242 -68.01 -43.25 30.36
C ALA A 242 -68.25 -41.78 30.80
N PRO A 243 -67.82 -40.69 30.09
CA PRO A 243 -67.11 -40.56 28.79
C PRO A 243 -65.94 -39.51 28.84
N ALA A 244 -65.20 -39.06 27.82
CA ALA A 244 -65.31 -39.04 26.36
C ALA A 244 -63.92 -38.71 25.73
N ALA A 245 -63.74 -39.09 24.46
CA ALA A 245 -62.97 -38.41 23.40
C ALA A 245 -61.42 -38.33 23.50
N THR A 246 -60.59 -38.32 22.45
CA THR A 246 -60.58 -38.70 21.02
C THR A 246 -59.09 -38.52 20.61
N LEU A 247 -58.56 -39.40 19.73
CA LEU A 247 -57.30 -39.31 18.94
C LEU A 247 -55.96 -39.62 19.65
N THR A 248 -55.26 -40.67 19.21
CA THR A 248 -54.20 -40.57 18.19
C THR A 248 -53.42 -41.89 18.04
N ASN A 249 -53.17 -42.27 16.80
CA ASN A 249 -52.44 -43.48 16.40
C ASN A 249 -50.98 -43.44 16.90
N GLY A 250 -50.53 -44.57 17.44
CA GLY A 250 -49.12 -44.93 17.51
C GLY A 250 -48.78 -45.88 16.37
N GLU A 251 -47.81 -45.49 15.53
CA GLU A 251 -47.02 -46.42 14.72
C GLU A 251 -45.54 -46.23 15.03
N ARG A 252 -44.88 -47.37 15.23
CA ARG A 252 -43.45 -47.49 15.45
C ARG A 252 -42.73 -47.55 14.10
N THR A 253 -41.60 -46.85 14.08
CA THR A 253 -40.33 -47.21 13.41
C THR A 253 -40.32 -47.27 11.89
N GLY A 254 -39.80 -46.18 11.32
CA GLY A 254 -39.12 -46.15 10.04
C GLY A 254 -38.10 -45.02 10.07
N SER A 255 -36.83 -45.37 9.89
CA SER A 255 -35.69 -44.47 9.72
C SER A 255 -35.97 -43.41 8.65
N HIS A 256 -35.60 -42.15 8.90
CA HIS A 256 -34.59 -41.39 8.14
C HIS A 256 -34.72 -39.87 8.42
N LEU A 257 -33.56 -39.26 8.70
CA LEU A 257 -33.23 -37.83 8.62
C LEU A 257 -33.67 -36.90 9.77
N LEU A 258 -32.73 -35.97 10.00
CA LEU A 258 -32.81 -34.65 10.58
C LEU A 258 -32.28 -34.46 12.01
N ALA A 259 -31.32 -33.53 12.07
CA ALA A 259 -30.55 -33.04 13.18
C ALA A 259 -31.39 -32.47 14.34
N PRO A 260 -30.83 -32.37 15.56
CA PRO A 260 -31.51 -31.76 16.70
C PRO A 260 -31.65 -30.23 16.58
N PRO A 261 -32.73 -29.62 17.09
CA PRO A 261 -32.84 -28.18 17.27
C PRO A 261 -32.26 -27.74 18.63
N VAL A 262 -31.69 -26.53 18.64
CA VAL A 262 -31.12 -25.86 19.80
C VAL A 262 -32.22 -25.16 20.61
N GLY A 263 -32.15 -25.25 21.94
CA GLY A 263 -32.65 -24.24 22.89
C GLY A 263 -31.66 -24.19 24.06
N GLY A 264 -30.75 -23.20 24.10
CA GLY A 264 -30.88 -21.98 24.91
C GLY A 264 -30.32 -22.24 26.31
N SER A 265 -29.25 -21.63 26.82
CA SER A 265 -28.83 -20.23 26.77
C SER A 265 -27.41 -20.20 27.40
N LEU A 266 -26.43 -19.41 26.97
CA LEU A 266 -26.22 -18.00 27.34
C LEU A 266 -24.91 -17.49 26.68
N LEU A 267 -24.87 -16.17 26.41
CA LEU A 267 -23.72 -15.32 26.06
C LEU A 267 -23.42 -15.11 24.55
N GLY A 268 -24.21 -14.20 23.96
CA GLY A 268 -23.70 -12.96 23.38
C GLY A 268 -22.83 -13.05 22.11
N THR A 269 -23.47 -12.97 20.94
CA THR A 269 -23.08 -12.14 19.78
C THR A 269 -24.08 -12.41 18.65
N GLY A 270 -24.91 -11.42 18.31
CA GLY A 270 -25.91 -11.55 17.23
C GLY A 270 -25.28 -11.37 15.85
N PRO A 271 -25.79 -12.05 14.80
CA PRO A 271 -25.44 -11.76 13.42
C PRO A 271 -26.30 -10.60 12.91
N VAL A 272 -25.64 -9.56 12.37
CA VAL A 272 -26.30 -8.50 11.61
C VAL A 272 -26.73 -9.06 10.26
N THR A 273 -28.03 -9.24 10.07
CA THR A 273 -28.65 -9.35 8.75
C THR A 273 -28.64 -7.96 8.11
N GLY A 274 -27.59 -7.66 7.35
CA GLY A 274 -27.49 -6.46 6.53
C GLY A 274 -28.12 -6.67 5.16
N GLN A 275 -29.45 -6.70 5.10
CA GLN A 275 -30.17 -6.54 3.84
C GLN A 275 -30.29 -5.03 3.58
N VAL A 276 -29.31 -4.48 2.86
CA VAL A 276 -29.35 -3.11 2.34
C VAL A 276 -30.08 -3.14 1.00
N PRO A 277 -31.08 -2.26 0.75
CA PRO A 277 -31.73 -2.20 -0.55
C PRO A 277 -30.74 -1.78 -1.64
N LEU A 278 -30.73 -2.52 -2.74
CA LEU A 278 -29.94 -2.25 -3.94
C LEU A 278 -30.28 -0.86 -4.48
N GLN A 279 -29.29 0.03 -4.50
CA GLN A 279 -29.28 1.15 -5.45
C GLN A 279 -28.93 0.59 -6.84
N PRO A 280 -29.59 1.02 -7.93
CA PRO A 280 -29.29 0.53 -9.26
C PRO A 280 -27.96 1.11 -9.75
N GLY A 281 -27.02 0.26 -10.19
CA GLY A 281 -25.94 0.70 -11.08
C GLY A 281 -24.51 0.23 -10.82
N VAL A 282 -24.24 -0.75 -9.94
CA VAL A 282 -22.87 -1.26 -9.77
C VAL A 282 -22.83 -2.76 -10.04
N GLU A 283 -22.34 -3.13 -11.23
CA GLU A 283 -22.01 -4.50 -11.56
C GLU A 283 -20.75 -4.95 -10.80
N PRO A 284 -20.75 -6.12 -10.14
CA PRO A 284 -19.54 -6.65 -9.54
C PRO A 284 -18.60 -7.20 -10.63
N LEU A 285 -17.35 -6.77 -10.59
CA LEU A 285 -16.27 -7.26 -11.46
C LEU A 285 -15.97 -8.73 -11.13
N VAL A 286 -16.61 -9.64 -11.86
CA VAL A 286 -16.30 -11.08 -11.81
C VAL A 286 -15.06 -11.31 -12.66
N SER A 287 -13.92 -11.58 -12.02
CA SER A 287 -12.76 -12.14 -12.73
C SER A 287 -13.19 -13.48 -13.36
N PRO A 288 -12.97 -13.70 -14.67
CA PRO A 288 -13.37 -14.95 -15.29
C PRO A 288 -12.55 -16.08 -14.67
N ARG A 289 -13.22 -16.98 -13.94
CA ARG A 289 -12.62 -18.26 -13.57
C ARG A 289 -12.38 -19.02 -14.88
N PRO A 290 -11.19 -19.57 -15.12
CA PRO A 290 -10.92 -20.35 -16.33
C PRO A 290 -11.91 -21.51 -16.39
N THR A 291 -12.65 -21.62 -17.48
CA THR A 291 -13.75 -22.58 -17.63
C THR A 291 -13.28 -23.91 -18.19
N SER A 292 -12.04 -23.98 -18.67
CA SER A 292 -11.46 -25.19 -19.23
C SER A 292 -10.01 -25.41 -18.82
N ALA A 293 -9.61 -26.67 -18.76
CA ALA A 293 -8.22 -27.06 -18.47
C ALA A 293 -7.24 -26.62 -19.58
N GLU A 294 -7.74 -26.35 -20.79
CA GLU A 294 -6.94 -25.87 -21.92
C GLU A 294 -6.60 -24.38 -21.77
N GLU A 295 -7.55 -23.56 -21.31
CA GLU A 295 -7.32 -22.16 -20.95
C GLU A 295 -6.32 -22.02 -19.80
N VAL A 296 -6.39 -22.90 -18.79
CA VAL A 296 -5.39 -22.92 -17.73
C VAL A 296 -4.01 -23.22 -18.30
N ARG A 297 -3.89 -24.24 -19.16
CA ARG A 297 -2.61 -24.58 -19.79
C ARG A 297 -2.06 -23.46 -20.69
N SER A 298 -2.92 -22.76 -21.43
CA SER A 298 -2.48 -21.64 -22.28
C SER A 298 -2.02 -20.45 -21.45
N MET A 299 -2.72 -20.13 -20.35
CA MET A 299 -2.31 -19.07 -19.43
C MET A 299 -0.97 -19.37 -18.76
N TRP A 300 -0.73 -20.61 -18.33
CA TRP A 300 0.56 -21.02 -17.77
C TRP A 300 1.68 -20.96 -18.81
N ALA A 301 1.41 -21.37 -20.06
CA ALA A 301 2.39 -21.26 -21.14
C ALA A 301 2.72 -19.81 -21.53
N GLU A 302 1.75 -18.90 -21.43
CA GLU A 302 1.96 -17.46 -21.63
C GLU A 302 2.78 -16.83 -20.50
N ALA A 303 2.52 -17.22 -19.25
CA ALA A 303 3.29 -16.77 -18.10
C ALA A 303 4.77 -17.22 -18.18
N GLU A 304 5.03 -18.47 -18.58
CA GLU A 304 6.40 -18.96 -18.77
C GLU A 304 7.13 -18.25 -19.91
N ARG A 305 6.43 -17.89 -21.00
CA ARG A 305 7.01 -17.09 -22.09
C ARG A 305 7.38 -15.69 -21.62
N ALA A 306 6.49 -15.02 -20.88
CA ALA A 306 6.75 -13.70 -20.33
C ALA A 306 7.92 -13.71 -19.33
N GLU A 307 8.07 -14.76 -18.53
CA GLU A 307 9.19 -14.89 -17.59
C GLU A 307 10.53 -15.12 -18.33
N ARG A 308 10.52 -15.88 -19.43
CA ARG A 308 11.71 -16.06 -20.28
C ARG A 308 12.10 -14.77 -20.99
N GLU A 309 11.14 -14.02 -21.50
CA GLU A 309 11.38 -12.70 -22.10
C GLU A 309 11.96 -11.72 -21.08
N ALA A 310 11.38 -11.65 -19.87
CA ALA A 310 11.89 -10.83 -18.78
C ALA A 310 13.31 -11.24 -18.35
N ARG A 311 13.61 -12.54 -18.34
CA ARG A 311 14.96 -13.05 -18.02
C ARG A 311 15.97 -12.79 -19.14
N SER A 312 15.52 -12.75 -20.40
CA SER A 312 16.36 -12.38 -21.56
C SER A 312 16.57 -10.87 -21.69
N ALA A 313 15.66 -10.05 -21.16
CA ALA A 313 15.73 -8.59 -21.17
C ALA A 313 16.46 -8.00 -19.94
N ALA A 314 16.92 -8.84 -19.01
CA ALA A 314 17.73 -8.40 -17.89
C ALA A 314 19.12 -7.98 -18.38
N PRO A 315 19.58 -6.73 -18.13
CA PRO A 315 20.86 -6.26 -18.64
C PRO A 315 22.01 -7.04 -17.99
N THR A 316 22.79 -7.74 -18.82
CA THR A 316 24.08 -8.31 -18.42
C THR A 316 25.03 -7.19 -18.03
N LYS A 317 25.61 -7.30 -16.82
CA LYS A 317 26.47 -6.30 -16.17
C LYS A 317 27.87 -6.21 -16.80
N ASP A 318 27.99 -6.36 -18.11
CA ASP A 318 29.24 -6.26 -18.85
C ASP A 318 28.94 -5.71 -20.25
N ASP A 319 28.75 -4.40 -20.35
CA ASP A 319 29.08 -3.66 -21.57
C ASP A 319 29.37 -2.19 -21.21
N PRO A 320 30.62 -1.71 -21.41
CA PRO A 320 30.95 -0.30 -21.22
C PRO A 320 30.40 0.49 -22.40
N THR A 321 29.47 1.40 -22.13
CA THR A 321 29.02 2.37 -23.13
C THR A 321 30.17 3.33 -23.48
N PRO A 322 30.45 3.59 -24.77
CA PRO A 322 31.43 4.59 -25.16
C PRO A 322 30.81 5.97 -24.98
N VAL A 323 31.31 6.73 -24.01
CA VAL A 323 30.96 8.14 -23.83
C VAL A 323 31.82 8.93 -24.80
N GLU A 324 31.32 9.12 -26.01
CA GLU A 324 31.92 10.00 -27.02
C GLU A 324 31.45 11.44 -26.76
N GLY A 325 32.38 12.34 -26.46
CA GLY A 325 32.15 13.78 -26.54
C GLY A 325 32.47 14.60 -25.29
N VAL A 326 33.73 14.64 -24.86
CA VAL A 326 34.27 15.84 -24.22
C VAL A 326 35.60 16.18 -24.89
N ILE A 327 35.60 17.34 -25.54
CA ILE A 327 36.71 17.99 -26.22
C ILE A 327 37.84 18.21 -25.20
N GLY A 328 39.02 17.71 -25.54
CA GLY A 328 40.24 17.94 -24.78
C GLY A 328 40.69 19.40 -24.88
N LEU A 329 41.05 19.96 -23.74
CA LEU A 329 42.03 21.03 -23.62
C LEU A 329 43.02 20.62 -22.53
N ASP A 330 44.16 20.18 -23.05
CA ASP A 330 45.52 20.35 -22.54
C ASP A 330 45.67 21.29 -21.33
N GLU A 331 46.25 20.80 -20.24
CA GLU A 331 47.31 21.51 -19.54
C GLU A 331 48.12 20.55 -18.64
N SER A 332 49.35 20.33 -19.08
CA SER A 332 50.38 19.54 -18.43
C SER A 332 50.85 20.19 -17.12
N THR A 333 50.94 19.41 -16.04
CA THR A 333 51.78 19.77 -14.88
C THR A 333 52.76 18.62 -14.59
N PRO A 334 54.07 18.91 -14.42
CA PRO A 334 55.10 17.89 -14.26
C PRO A 334 55.29 17.52 -12.79
N THR A 335 55.36 16.22 -12.47
CA THR A 335 55.79 15.75 -11.15
C THR A 335 57.22 15.20 -11.21
N GLU A 336 58.05 15.87 -10.43
CA GLU A 336 59.40 15.58 -9.93
C GLU A 336 59.98 14.17 -10.10
N GLY A 337 61.21 14.14 -10.60
CA GLY A 337 62.20 13.09 -10.33
C GLY A 337 63.54 13.73 -9.98
N ILE A 338 63.74 14.05 -8.69
CA ILE A 338 65.02 14.49 -8.14
C ILE A 338 65.87 13.26 -7.83
N ALA A 339 67.07 13.25 -8.42
CA ALA A 339 68.11 12.26 -8.23
C ALA A 339 68.73 12.31 -6.82
N ARG A 340 69.00 11.13 -6.26
CA ARG A 340 70.26 10.77 -5.60
C ARG A 340 70.55 9.29 -5.84
#